data_AF-K4PKC0-F1
#
_entry.id   AF-K4PKC0-F1
#
_cell.length_a   1.000
_cell.length_b   1.000
_cell.length_c   1.000
_cell.angle_alpha   90.00
_cell.angle_beta   90.00
_cell.angle_gamma   90.00
#
_symmetry.space_group_name_H-M   'P 1'
#
loop_
_entity.id
_entity.type
_entity.pdbx_description
1 polymer ?
#
loop_
_entity_poly.entity_id
_entity_poly.type
_entity_poly.pdbx_seq_one_letter_code
_entity_poly.pdbx_strand_id
1 'polypeptide(L)'
;YIEDIEEAVERECPGVVSCADILVLSGRDGIVALGGPYIPLKTGRRDGRKSRAELLEQYLPDHNESMSVVLERFSAIGIDTPGVVALLGAHSVGRTHCVKLVHRLYPEVDSALNPQHVEHMLHKCPDAIPDPKAVQYVRNDRG
;
A
#
# COMPACT_ATOMS: atom_id res chain seq x y z
N TYR A 1 0.01 -14.54 8.55
CA TYR A 1 0.20 -14.98 7.16
C TYR A 1 1.66 -15.14 6.78
N ILE A 2 2.54 -14.12 6.92
CA ILE A 2 3.98 -14.33 6.63
C ILE A 2 4.59 -15.43 7.50
N GLU A 3 4.32 -15.39 8.82
CA GLU A 3 4.80 -16.43 9.75
C GLU A 3 4.26 -17.82 9.39
N ASP A 4 2.97 -17.93 9.04
CA ASP A 4 2.37 -19.21 8.64
C ASP A 4 2.99 -19.78 7.36
N ILE A 5 3.32 -18.91 6.39
CA ILE A 5 3.98 -19.30 5.14
C ILE A 5 5.42 -19.73 5.44
N GLU A 6 6.15 -18.97 6.25
CA GLU A 6 7.52 -19.31 6.65
C GLU A 6 7.57 -20.66 7.38
N GLU A 7 6.67 -20.90 8.34
CA GLU A 7 6.61 -22.18 9.04
C GLU A 7 6.33 -23.35 8.10
N ALA A 8 5.46 -23.16 7.10
CA ALA A 8 5.18 -24.19 6.11
C ALA A 8 6.39 -24.45 5.21
N VAL A 9 7.10 -23.41 4.77
CA VAL A 9 8.27 -23.53 3.90
C VAL A 9 9.45 -24.14 4.64
N GLU A 10 9.70 -23.74 5.89
CA GLU A 10 10.77 -24.28 6.74
C GLU A 10 10.58 -25.77 7.05
N ARG A 11 9.34 -26.27 7.11
CA ARG A 11 9.08 -27.72 7.23
C ARG A 11 9.52 -28.52 6.01
N GLU A 12 9.47 -27.92 4.82
CA GLU A 12 9.81 -28.57 3.55
C GLU A 12 11.29 -28.35 3.17
N CYS A 13 11.83 -27.15 3.41
CA CYS A 13 13.20 -26.78 3.07
C CYS A 13 13.85 -25.87 4.12
N PRO A 14 14.31 -26.45 5.26
CA PRO A 14 14.83 -25.69 6.39
C PRO A 14 16.02 -24.78 6.04
N GLY A 15 15.92 -23.50 6.39
CA GLY A 15 16.98 -22.49 6.27
C GLY A 15 17.33 -22.10 4.84
N VAL A 16 16.46 -22.38 3.87
CA VAL A 16 16.74 -22.14 2.44
C VAL A 16 16.09 -20.85 1.93
N VAL A 17 14.84 -20.60 2.27
CA VAL A 17 14.05 -19.50 1.73
C VAL A 17 14.08 -18.32 2.70
N SER A 18 14.33 -17.11 2.20
CA SER A 18 14.34 -15.92 3.04
C SER A 18 12.94 -15.35 3.23
N CYS A 19 12.69 -14.72 4.37
CA CYS A 19 11.45 -13.96 4.61
C CYS A 19 11.27 -12.86 3.54
N ALA A 20 12.36 -12.25 3.06
CA ALA A 20 12.36 -11.28 1.97
C ALA A 20 11.82 -11.85 0.65
N ASP A 21 12.19 -13.08 0.26
CA ASP A 21 11.63 -13.72 -0.93
C ASP A 21 10.19 -14.18 -0.70
N ILE A 22 9.84 -14.67 0.49
CA ILE A 22 8.45 -15.00 0.83
C ILE A 22 7.53 -13.80 0.67
N LEU A 23 7.93 -12.63 1.18
CA LEU A 23 7.15 -11.41 1.08
C LEU A 23 6.88 -11.04 -0.39
N VAL A 24 7.92 -11.07 -1.22
CA VAL A 24 7.84 -10.67 -2.64
C VAL A 24 7.05 -11.67 -3.47
N LEU A 25 7.24 -12.98 -3.24
CA LEU A 25 6.48 -14.04 -3.92
C LEU A 25 4.99 -14.01 -3.51
N SER A 26 4.71 -13.82 -2.21
CA SER A 26 3.35 -13.69 -1.69
C SER A 26 2.62 -12.51 -2.32
N GLY A 27 3.31 -11.37 -2.52
CA GLY A 27 2.74 -10.22 -3.23
C GLY A 27 2.34 -10.57 -4.67
N ARG A 28 3.21 -11.25 -5.42
CA ARG A 28 2.89 -11.73 -6.79
C ARG A 28 1.73 -12.71 -6.80
N ASP A 29 1.71 -13.66 -5.88
CA ASP A 29 0.63 -14.65 -5.78
C ASP A 29 -0.70 -14.00 -5.41
N GLY A 30 -0.68 -12.97 -4.56
CA GLY A 30 -1.84 -12.14 -4.27
C GLY A 30 -2.38 -11.41 -5.50
N ILE A 31 -1.50 -10.83 -6.33
CA ILE A 31 -1.89 -10.19 -7.60
C ILE A 31 -2.60 -11.20 -8.51
N VAL A 32 -2.01 -12.39 -8.69
CA VAL A 32 -2.59 -13.44 -9.54
C VAL A 32 -3.94 -13.93 -8.99
N ALA A 33 -4.04 -14.15 -7.68
CA ALA A 33 -5.28 -14.58 -7.03
C ALA A 33 -6.43 -13.57 -7.18
N LEU A 34 -6.12 -12.28 -7.34
CA LEU A 34 -7.07 -11.21 -7.60
C LEU A 34 -7.36 -11.01 -9.10
N GLY A 35 -6.86 -11.89 -9.99
CA GLY A 35 -7.05 -11.81 -11.43
C GLY A 35 -6.07 -10.89 -12.16
N GLY A 36 -5.02 -10.43 -11.47
CA GLY A 36 -3.95 -9.63 -12.06
C GLY A 36 -2.92 -10.46 -12.85
N PRO A 37 -1.91 -9.80 -13.43
CA PRO A 37 -0.90 -10.47 -14.26
C PRO A 37 0.06 -11.31 -13.40
N TYR A 38 0.59 -12.38 -14.00
CA TYR A 38 1.75 -13.07 -13.46
C TYR A 38 3.02 -12.28 -13.77
N ILE A 39 3.72 -11.83 -12.73
CA ILE A 39 4.99 -11.10 -12.85
C ILE A 39 6.14 -12.06 -12.54
N PRO A 40 7.06 -12.33 -13.48
CA PRO A 40 8.22 -13.17 -13.20
C PRO A 40 9.19 -12.44 -12.26
N LEU A 41 9.51 -13.07 -11.14
CA LEU A 41 10.39 -12.52 -10.12
C LEU A 41 11.62 -13.40 -9.95
N LYS A 42 12.77 -12.76 -9.76
CA LYS A 42 13.99 -13.44 -9.34
C LYS A 42 13.97 -13.64 -7.82
N THR A 43 14.43 -14.80 -7.38
CA THR A 43 14.69 -15.13 -5.95
C THR A 43 16.18 -14.97 -5.64
N GLY A 44 16.55 -15.15 -4.37
CA GLY A 44 17.89 -14.98 -3.84
C GLY A 44 18.05 -13.75 -2.94
N ARG A 45 16.96 -13.11 -2.52
CA ARG A 45 17.03 -12.04 -1.49
C ARG A 45 17.46 -12.64 -0.16
N ARG A 46 18.04 -11.81 0.71
CA ARG A 46 18.46 -12.20 2.06
C ARG A 46 17.86 -11.24 3.07
N ASP A 47 17.61 -11.75 4.27
CA ASP A 47 16.97 -10.97 5.33
C ASP A 47 17.92 -9.93 5.92
N GLY A 48 17.39 -8.71 6.08
CA GLY A 48 18.07 -7.63 6.77
C GLY A 48 18.23 -7.93 8.26
N ARG A 49 19.33 -7.50 8.87
CA ARG A 49 19.63 -7.74 10.30
C ARG A 49 19.16 -6.63 11.24
N LYS A 50 18.66 -5.53 10.69
CA LYS A 50 18.23 -4.34 11.44
C LYS A 50 17.00 -3.74 10.77
N SER A 51 16.01 -3.38 11.59
CA SER A 51 14.90 -2.53 11.19
C SER A 51 15.23 -1.07 11.53
N ARG A 52 14.83 -0.13 10.67
CA ARG A 52 15.19 1.30 10.75
C ARG A 52 13.96 2.16 10.50
N ALA A 53 13.19 2.40 11.56
CA ALA A 53 11.97 3.21 11.48
C ALA A 53 12.27 4.68 11.14
N GLU A 54 13.46 5.18 11.49
CA GLU A 54 13.90 6.56 11.26
C GLU A 54 14.06 6.91 9.78
N LEU A 55 14.07 5.92 8.89
CA LEU A 55 14.20 6.12 7.44
C LEU A 55 12.85 6.17 6.71
N LEU A 56 11.73 5.83 7.37
CA LEU A 56 10.45 5.65 6.67
C LEU A 56 10.00 6.93 5.94
N GLU A 57 10.05 8.07 6.62
CA GLU A 57 9.67 9.37 6.05
C GLU A 57 10.55 9.80 4.87
N GLN A 58 11.78 9.27 4.77
CA GLN A 58 12.68 9.56 3.66
C GLN A 58 12.31 8.80 2.38
N TYR A 59 11.78 7.58 2.50
CA TYR A 59 11.59 6.66 1.37
C TYR A 59 10.13 6.41 1.02
N LEU A 60 9.19 6.63 1.93
CA LEU A 60 7.77 6.34 1.70
C LEU A 60 6.98 7.62 1.46
N PRO A 61 6.37 7.77 0.26
CA PRO A 61 5.44 8.86 0.00
C PRO A 61 4.26 8.86 0.96
N ASP A 62 3.87 10.03 1.45
CA ASP A 62 2.63 10.20 2.20
C ASP A 62 1.47 10.61 1.26
N HIS A 63 0.25 10.31 1.70
CA HIS A 63 -1.00 10.48 0.97
C HIS A 63 -1.30 11.93 0.52
N ASN A 64 -0.69 12.92 1.17
CA ASN A 64 -0.91 14.36 0.93
C ASN A 64 0.28 15.04 0.24
N GLU A 65 1.29 14.28 -0.18
CA GLU A 65 2.42 14.83 -0.92
C GLU A 65 2.07 15.10 -2.39
N SER A 66 2.76 16.08 -3.00
CA SER A 66 2.58 16.38 -4.41
C SER A 66 3.14 15.27 -5.31
N MET A 67 2.59 15.15 -6.51
CA MET A 67 3.04 14.11 -7.46
C MET A 67 4.52 14.23 -7.82
N SER A 68 5.10 15.45 -7.80
CA SER A 68 6.53 15.65 -8.02
C SER A 68 7.39 14.98 -6.94
N VAL A 69 6.99 15.07 -5.66
CA VAL A 69 7.71 14.44 -4.54
C VAL A 69 7.64 12.92 -4.65
N VAL A 70 6.47 12.38 -4.98
CA VAL A 70 6.31 10.95 -5.20
C VAL A 70 7.24 10.46 -6.33
N LEU A 71 7.24 11.14 -7.49
CA LEU A 71 8.09 10.77 -8.62
C LEU A 71 9.58 10.86 -8.28
N GLU A 72 10.00 11.89 -7.52
CA GLU A 72 11.37 12.05 -7.05
C GLU A 72 11.82 10.87 -6.16
N ARG A 73 11.00 10.49 -5.17
CA ARG A 73 11.31 9.38 -4.25
C ARG A 73 11.41 8.03 -4.96
N PHE A 74 10.49 7.76 -5.90
CA PHE A 74 10.56 6.53 -6.69
C PHE A 74 11.76 6.53 -7.65
N SER A 75 12.09 7.67 -8.26
CA SER A 75 13.28 7.81 -9.10
C SER A 75 14.57 7.53 -8.32
N ALA A 76 14.64 7.95 -7.06
CA ALA A 76 15.79 7.68 -6.18
C ALA A 76 16.05 6.19 -5.91
N ILE A 77 15.06 5.31 -6.11
CA ILE A 77 15.20 3.85 -6.03
C ILE A 77 15.16 3.16 -7.40
N GLY A 78 15.30 3.93 -8.49
CA GLY A 78 15.41 3.42 -9.85
C GLY A 78 14.09 3.09 -10.53
N ILE A 79 12.98 3.66 -10.06
CA ILE A 79 11.65 3.50 -10.68
C ILE A 79 11.31 4.77 -11.46
N ASP A 80 11.10 4.62 -12.77
CA ASP A 80 10.75 5.71 -13.66
C ASP A 80 9.24 6.07 -13.61
N THR A 81 8.85 7.15 -14.28
CA THR A 81 7.47 7.64 -14.27
C THR A 81 6.45 6.58 -14.72
N PRO A 82 6.63 5.85 -15.85
CA PRO A 82 5.74 4.74 -16.20
C PRO A 82 5.66 3.67 -15.11
N GLY A 83 6.78 3.32 -14.47
CA GLY A 83 6.82 2.41 -13.34
C GLY A 83 5.99 2.88 -12.15
N VAL A 84 6.07 4.18 -11.79
CA VAL A 84 5.24 4.77 -10.72
C VAL A 84 3.76 4.68 -11.06
N VAL A 85 3.37 5.04 -12.29
CA VAL A 85 1.96 4.95 -12.73
C VAL A 85 1.45 3.51 -12.65
N ALA A 86 2.26 2.52 -13.04
CA ALA A 86 1.91 1.11 -12.91
C ALA A 86 1.73 0.68 -11.44
N LEU A 87 2.63 1.11 -10.55
CA LEU A 87 2.57 0.78 -9.11
C LEU A 87 1.38 1.41 -8.39
N LEU A 88 0.99 2.64 -8.76
CA LEU A 88 -0.22 3.29 -8.23
C LEU A 88 -1.50 2.50 -8.56
N GLY A 89 -1.47 1.64 -9.59
CA GLY A 89 -2.54 0.69 -9.89
C GLY A 89 -2.85 -0.29 -8.74
N ALA A 90 -1.93 -0.50 -7.80
CA ALA A 90 -2.16 -1.30 -6.60
C ALA A 90 -3.34 -0.78 -5.74
N HIS A 91 -3.68 0.51 -5.85
CA HIS A 91 -4.86 1.11 -5.19
C HIS A 91 -6.20 0.67 -5.78
N SER A 92 -6.22 -0.20 -6.80
CA SER A 92 -7.47 -0.78 -7.33
C SER A 92 -8.16 -1.73 -6.31
N VAL A 93 -7.42 -2.23 -5.32
CA VAL A 93 -7.90 -3.08 -4.24
C VAL A 93 -7.48 -2.53 -2.87
N GLY A 94 -8.07 -3.07 -1.81
CA GLY A 94 -7.70 -2.74 -0.43
C GLY A 94 -8.63 -1.73 0.25
N ARG A 95 -8.08 -0.99 1.22
CA ARG A 95 -8.78 -0.05 2.10
C ARG A 95 -7.84 1.09 2.46
N THR A 96 -8.39 2.26 2.78
CA THR A 96 -7.63 3.38 3.37
C THR A 96 -8.30 3.90 4.63
N HIS A 97 -7.51 4.33 5.60
CA HIS A 97 -8.00 4.90 6.85
C HIS A 97 -8.55 6.31 6.64
N CYS A 98 -9.62 6.69 7.34
CA CYS A 98 -10.20 8.04 7.23
C CYS A 98 -9.18 9.16 7.53
N VAL A 99 -8.23 8.95 8.44
CA VAL A 99 -7.15 9.94 8.73
C VAL A 99 -6.33 10.33 7.49
N LYS A 100 -6.32 9.49 6.44
CA LYS A 100 -5.64 9.73 5.17
C LYS A 100 -6.55 10.42 4.13
N LEU A 101 -7.78 10.77 4.46
CA LEU A 101 -8.74 11.37 3.52
C LEU A 101 -9.43 12.62 4.07
N VAL A 102 -9.60 12.75 5.39
CA VAL A 102 -10.42 13.82 5.99
C VAL A 102 -9.95 15.24 5.65
N HIS A 103 -8.66 15.44 5.37
CA HIS A 103 -8.15 16.75 4.93
C HIS A 103 -8.72 17.21 3.57
N ARG A 104 -9.28 16.28 2.78
CA ARG A 104 -9.98 16.57 1.51
C ARG A 104 -11.50 16.68 1.66
N LEU A 105 -12.03 16.35 2.84
CA LEU A 105 -13.46 16.33 3.13
C LEU A 105 -13.89 17.47 4.06
N TYR A 106 -12.99 17.94 4.93
CA TYR A 106 -13.28 18.95 5.96
C TYR A 106 -12.18 20.02 6.06
N PRO A 107 -12.53 21.26 6.46
CA PRO A 107 -13.90 21.76 6.64
C PRO A 107 -14.62 21.99 5.30
N GLU A 108 -13.84 22.11 4.22
CA GLU A 108 -14.32 22.27 2.86
C GLU A 108 -13.93 21.04 2.04
N VAL A 109 -14.84 20.59 1.18
CA VAL A 109 -14.59 19.46 0.29
C VAL A 109 -13.69 19.93 -0.85
N ASP A 110 -12.60 19.20 -1.07
CA ASP A 110 -11.69 19.42 -2.18
C ASP A 110 -12.44 19.32 -3.53
N SER A 111 -12.39 20.40 -4.31
CA SER A 111 -13.09 20.52 -5.59
C SER A 111 -12.60 19.53 -6.66
N ALA A 112 -11.44 18.91 -6.47
CA ALA A 112 -10.93 17.84 -7.33
C ALA A 112 -11.62 16.48 -7.07
N LEU A 113 -12.38 16.32 -5.98
CA LEU A 113 -13.15 15.10 -5.73
C LEU A 113 -14.40 15.04 -6.62
N ASN A 114 -14.75 13.83 -7.07
CA ASN A 114 -16.01 13.63 -7.80
C ASN A 114 -17.19 13.93 -6.86
N PRO A 115 -18.03 14.95 -7.15
CA PRO A 115 -19.14 15.34 -6.28
C PRO A 115 -20.12 14.20 -5.98
N GLN A 116 -20.30 13.28 -6.94
CA GLN A 116 -21.21 12.13 -6.79
C GLN A 116 -20.71 11.09 -5.78
N HIS A 117 -19.42 11.12 -5.42
CA HIS A 117 -18.81 10.19 -4.48
C HIS A 117 -18.62 10.80 -3.08
N VAL A 118 -18.72 12.12 -2.95
CA VAL A 118 -18.47 12.84 -1.68
C VAL A 118 -19.42 12.39 -0.58
N GLU A 119 -20.70 12.21 -0.89
CA GLU A 119 -21.70 11.75 0.10
C GLU A 119 -21.31 10.39 0.70
N HIS A 120 -20.88 9.44 -0.14
CA HIS A 120 -20.40 8.13 0.32
C HIS A 120 -19.15 8.27 1.19
N MET A 121 -18.20 9.12 0.80
CA MET A 121 -16.97 9.34 1.58
C MET A 121 -17.26 9.97 2.95
N LEU A 122 -18.16 10.95 3.02
CA LEU A 122 -18.60 11.56 4.29
C LEU A 122 -19.36 10.56 5.17
N HIS A 123 -20.17 9.67 4.58
CA HIS A 123 -20.85 8.62 5.32
C HIS A 123 -19.86 7.62 5.96
N LYS A 124 -18.81 7.24 5.22
CA LYS A 124 -17.77 6.33 5.74
C LYS A 124 -16.78 7.03 6.70
N CYS A 125 -16.56 8.33 6.52
CA CYS A 125 -15.67 9.17 7.34
C CYS A 125 -16.43 10.39 7.90
N PRO A 126 -17.32 10.17 8.90
CA PRO A 126 -18.18 11.22 9.44
C PRO A 126 -17.45 12.23 10.33
N ASP A 127 -16.30 11.85 10.89
CA ASP A 127 -15.56 12.66 11.85
C ASP A 127 -14.47 13.48 11.14
N ALA A 128 -14.47 14.80 11.33
CA ALA A 128 -13.41 15.68 10.83
C ALA A 128 -12.06 15.43 11.51
N ILE A 129 -12.07 14.85 12.71
CA ILE A 129 -10.89 14.42 13.47
C ILE A 129 -11.09 12.95 13.85
N PRO A 130 -10.80 12.00 12.94
CA PRO A 130 -10.97 10.58 13.22
C PRO A 130 -10.05 10.12 14.35
N ASP A 131 -10.52 9.20 15.18
CA ASP A 131 -9.65 8.53 16.17
C ASP A 131 -8.61 7.68 15.43
N PRO A 132 -7.30 7.96 15.58
CA PRO A 132 -6.24 7.19 14.90
C PRO A 132 -6.16 5.73 15.34
N LYS A 133 -6.78 5.37 16.47
CA LYS A 133 -6.89 3.99 16.97
C LYS A 133 -8.18 3.31 16.51
N ALA A 134 -9.20 4.08 16.16
CA ALA A 134 -10.43 3.55 15.60
C ALA A 134 -10.21 3.15 14.15
N VAL A 135 -10.68 1.97 13.81
CA VAL A 135 -10.48 1.37 12.51
C VAL A 135 -11.63 1.78 11.58
N GLN A 136 -11.67 3.06 11.20
CA GLN A 136 -12.58 3.61 10.21
C GLN A 136 -11.93 3.59 8.82
N TYR A 137 -12.57 2.92 7.87
CA TYR A 137 -12.04 2.74 6.52
C TYR A 137 -13.03 3.21 5.46
N VAL A 138 -12.49 3.76 4.38
CA VAL A 138 -13.17 3.78 3.09
C VAL A 138 -12.82 2.49 2.35
N ARG A 139 -13.85 1.70 2.04
CA ARG A 139 -13.75 0.59 1.09
C ARG A 139 -14.21 1.10 -0.27
N ASN A 140 -13.59 0.60 -1.32
CA ASN A 140 -14.19 0.63 -2.65
C ASN A 140 -15.23 -0.51 -2.74
N ASP A 141 -16.22 -0.53 -1.84
CA ASP A 141 -17.37 -1.40 -1.99
C ASP A 141 -18.36 -0.71 -2.94
N ARG A 142 -18.69 -1.35 -4.06
CA ARG A 142 -19.82 -0.95 -4.92
C ARG A 142 -21.17 -1.30 -4.24
N GLY A 143 -21.28 -1.04 -2.93
CA GLY A 143 -22.41 -1.39 -2.08
C GLY A 143 -23.07 -0.16 -1.51
#